data_AF-A0AAW5UK70-F1
#
_entry.id   AF-A0AAW5UK70-F1
#
_cell.length_a   1.000
_cell.length_b   1.000
_cell.length_c   1.000
_cell.angle_alpha   90.00
_cell.angle_beta   90.00
_cell.angle_gamma   90.00
#
_symmetry.space_group_name_H-M   'P 1'
#
loop_
_entity.id
_entity.type
_entity.pdbx_description
1 polymer ?
#
loop_
_entity_poly.entity_id
_entity_poly.type
_entity_poly.pdbx_seq_one_letter_code
_entity_poly.pdbx_strand_id
1 'polypeptide(L)'
;MNKDKILTLKNVTKSSIWELQENDVFRLWEAAEKDADLKDYQNKYIAVIRSAFEMEPVTVDRPEVIDKLMARGFKIGTFRINDKKEKYAIKKRPIMRVTDLTYENVSHITANKLIELLERNFGGGWESLPQSIQDIIESNFDISTTTLPADRLKKPGGLYEKKLADDYEVLVVPKGSWVEAIFAKEKPKVEKVRMRFDDENDLKRNNDLLDPDEDEDEDAPEIEDHYNDPDEDDDAFDDDKLTEESYRTTFEDPENLGLDDTEDVADDDY
;
A
#
# COMPACT_ATOMS: atom_id res chain seq x y z
N MET A 1 -7.63 -15.39 17.13
CA MET A 1 -7.90 -14.35 18.15
C MET A 1 -6.58 -13.67 18.45
N ASN A 2 -6.19 -12.68 17.65
CA ASN A 2 -4.97 -11.91 17.88
C ASN A 2 -5.32 -10.71 18.75
N LYS A 3 -4.51 -10.48 19.78
CA LYS A 3 -4.64 -9.44 20.80
C LYS A 3 -5.13 -8.14 20.16
N ASP A 4 -6.30 -7.68 20.58
CA ASP A 4 -6.76 -6.31 20.36
C ASP A 4 -5.71 -5.38 20.96
N LYS A 5 -4.69 -5.00 20.17
CA LYS A 5 -3.89 -3.82 20.46
C LYS A 5 -4.94 -2.72 20.56
N ILE A 6 -5.15 -2.24 21.79
CA ILE A 6 -6.04 -1.12 22.05
C ILE A 6 -5.58 -0.02 21.11
N LEU A 7 -6.39 0.28 20.10
CA LEU A 7 -6.08 1.31 19.15
C LEU A 7 -6.07 2.62 19.95
N THR A 8 -4.96 3.35 19.89
CA THR A 8 -4.80 4.65 20.54
C THR A 8 -4.40 5.66 19.47
N LEU A 9 -4.70 6.93 19.69
CA LEU A 9 -4.35 8.00 18.75
C LEU A 9 -2.84 8.00 18.41
N LYS A 10 -1.99 7.58 19.38
CA LYS A 10 -0.54 7.38 19.22
C LYS A 10 -0.17 6.32 18.16
N ASN A 11 -0.96 5.26 18.05
CA ASN A 11 -0.69 4.12 17.17
C ASN A 11 -1.50 4.16 15.85
N VAL A 12 -2.42 5.11 15.70
CA VAL A 12 -3.16 5.30 14.45
C VAL A 12 -2.22 5.84 13.38
N THR A 13 -2.22 5.17 12.24
CA THR A 13 -1.43 5.53 11.05
C THR A 13 -2.35 6.05 9.96
N LYS A 14 -1.78 6.64 8.90
CA LYS A 14 -2.56 7.08 7.73
C LYS A 14 -3.30 5.94 7.01
N SER A 15 -2.89 4.69 7.21
CA SER A 15 -3.63 3.53 6.69
C SER A 15 -4.70 3.08 7.70
N SER A 16 -4.35 2.82 8.97
CA SER A 16 -5.32 2.29 9.95
C SER A 16 -6.46 3.25 10.30
N ILE A 17 -6.30 4.56 10.08
CA ILE A 17 -7.39 5.54 10.21
C ILE A 17 -8.57 5.25 9.28
N TRP A 18 -8.36 4.59 8.14
CA TRP A 18 -9.42 4.21 7.20
C TRP A 18 -10.31 3.06 7.71
N GLU A 19 -9.88 2.30 8.73
CA GLU A 19 -10.73 1.29 9.37
C GLU A 19 -11.69 1.91 10.39
N LEU A 20 -11.39 3.13 10.87
CA LEU A 20 -12.16 3.77 11.92
C LEU A 20 -13.46 4.38 11.43
N GLN A 21 -14.41 4.52 12.36
CA GLN A 21 -15.62 5.33 12.19
C GLN A 21 -15.47 6.68 12.91
N GLU A 22 -16.34 7.64 12.60
CA GLU A 22 -16.28 8.97 13.22
C GLU A 22 -16.39 8.89 14.75
N ASN A 23 -17.21 7.95 15.25
CA ASN A 23 -17.39 7.71 16.69
C ASN A 23 -16.10 7.25 17.37
N ASP A 24 -15.31 6.42 16.69
CA ASP A 24 -14.04 5.91 17.21
C ASP A 24 -13.01 7.03 17.24
N VAL A 25 -13.00 7.93 16.24
CA VAL A 25 -12.12 9.11 16.25
C VAL A 25 -12.36 9.98 17.47
N PHE A 26 -13.63 10.25 17.83
CA PHE A 26 -13.94 11.03 19.04
C PHE A 26 -13.47 10.32 20.32
N ARG A 27 -13.68 9.00 20.43
CA ARG A 27 -13.22 8.21 21.59
C ARG A 27 -11.70 8.19 21.73
N LEU A 28 -11.00 8.01 20.61
CA LEU A 28 -9.54 8.00 20.57
C LEU A 28 -8.97 9.37 20.95
N TRP A 29 -9.63 10.44 20.53
CA TRP A 29 -9.24 11.79 20.91
C TRP A 29 -9.46 12.04 22.40
N GLU A 30 -10.64 11.73 22.94
CA GLU A 30 -10.95 11.88 24.37
C GLU A 30 -10.01 11.05 25.26
N ALA A 31 -9.65 9.84 24.83
CA ALA A 31 -8.65 9.03 25.53
C ALA A 31 -7.27 9.71 25.51
N ALA A 32 -6.87 10.27 24.37
CA ALA A 32 -5.60 10.98 24.23
C ALA A 32 -5.57 12.32 25.01
N GLU A 33 -6.72 12.96 25.28
CA GLU A 33 -6.78 14.16 26.12
C GLU A 33 -6.32 13.93 27.56
N LYS A 34 -6.34 12.67 28.03
CA LYS A 34 -5.83 12.28 29.34
C LYS A 34 -4.32 12.10 29.37
N ASP A 35 -3.67 12.01 28.21
CA ASP A 35 -2.22 11.89 28.08
C ASP A 35 -1.56 13.28 28.07
N ALA A 36 -0.48 13.43 28.85
CA ALA A 36 0.26 14.69 28.95
C ALA A 36 0.91 15.13 27.62
N ASP A 37 1.32 14.16 26.79
CA ASP A 37 2.06 14.41 25.54
C ASP A 37 1.16 14.86 24.38
N LEU A 38 -0.17 14.89 24.57
CA LEU A 38 -1.08 15.18 23.46
C LEU A 38 -0.74 16.51 22.80
N LYS A 39 -0.40 17.55 23.58
CA LYS A 39 -0.11 18.91 23.09
C LYS A 39 0.94 18.97 22.00
N ASP A 40 2.02 18.19 22.16
CA ASP A 40 3.14 18.21 21.21
C ASP A 40 2.81 17.45 19.92
N TYR A 41 1.89 16.48 19.98
CA TYR A 41 1.51 15.64 18.85
C TYR A 41 0.13 15.95 18.24
N GLN A 42 -0.62 16.96 18.74
CA GLN A 42 -1.98 17.27 18.26
C GLN A 42 -2.00 17.50 16.75
N ASN A 43 -1.08 18.32 16.24
CA ASN A 43 -1.01 18.64 14.82
C ASN A 43 -0.76 17.40 13.95
N LYS A 44 0.08 16.47 14.44
CA LYS A 44 0.35 15.19 13.77
C LYS A 44 -0.89 14.31 13.74
N TYR A 45 -1.59 14.16 14.86
CA TYR A 45 -2.81 13.36 14.93
C TYR A 45 -3.94 13.96 14.08
N ILE A 46 -4.10 15.29 14.10
CA ILE A 46 -5.05 16.00 13.24
C ILE A 46 -4.71 15.76 11.76
N ALA A 47 -3.44 15.79 11.38
CA ALA A 47 -3.03 15.51 10.01
C ALA A 47 -3.37 14.07 9.59
N VAL A 48 -3.19 13.09 10.49
CA VAL A 48 -3.59 11.70 10.24
C VAL A 48 -5.11 11.58 10.12
N ILE A 49 -5.89 12.19 11.01
CA ILE A 49 -7.36 12.19 10.92
C ILE A 49 -7.82 12.82 9.59
N ARG A 50 -7.22 13.96 9.21
CA ARG A 50 -7.55 14.68 7.97
C ARG A 50 -7.23 13.90 6.69
N SER A 51 -6.42 12.85 6.76
CA SER A 51 -6.15 11.99 5.59
C SER A 51 -7.39 11.17 5.17
N ALA A 52 -8.18 10.69 6.13
CA ALA A 52 -9.36 9.86 5.89
C ALA A 52 -10.70 10.54 6.26
N PHE A 53 -10.66 11.63 7.02
CA PHE A 53 -11.85 12.34 7.47
C PHE A 53 -11.81 13.82 7.08
N GLU A 54 -12.95 14.35 6.67
CA GLU A 54 -13.21 15.79 6.63
C GLU A 54 -13.48 16.27 8.05
N MET A 55 -12.82 17.34 8.47
CA MET A 55 -12.95 17.90 9.80
C MET A 55 -13.11 19.42 9.72
N GLU A 56 -14.25 19.92 10.18
CA GLU A 56 -14.61 21.34 10.16
C GLU A 56 -14.90 21.86 11.58
N PRO A 57 -14.33 23.00 12.01
CA PRO A 57 -14.70 23.61 13.28
C PRO A 57 -16.12 24.18 13.21
N VAL A 58 -16.92 23.90 14.23
CA VAL A 58 -18.26 24.48 14.40
C VAL A 58 -18.10 25.86 15.05
N THR A 59 -17.98 26.89 14.20
CA THR A 59 -17.77 28.28 14.64
C THR A 59 -18.98 28.90 15.34
N VAL A 60 -20.18 28.40 15.04
CA VAL A 60 -21.45 28.91 15.59
C VAL A 60 -22.24 27.74 16.15
N ASP A 61 -22.33 27.69 17.48
CA ASP A 61 -23.09 26.67 18.22
C ASP A 61 -24.61 26.96 18.19
N ARG A 62 -25.16 27.03 16.97
CA ARG A 62 -26.61 27.15 16.74
C ARG A 62 -27.16 25.83 16.23
N PRO A 63 -28.34 25.40 16.70
CA PRO A 63 -28.96 24.16 16.26
C PRO A 63 -29.13 24.10 14.74
N GLU A 64 -29.47 25.22 14.10
CA GLU A 64 -29.59 25.32 12.63
C GLU A 64 -28.30 24.98 11.86
N VAL A 65 -27.14 25.34 12.40
CA VAL A 65 -25.84 25.06 11.77
C VAL A 65 -25.47 23.60 11.98
N ILE A 66 -25.71 23.10 13.19
CA ILE A 66 -25.53 21.70 13.56
C ILE A 66 -26.40 20.80 12.67
N ASP A 67 -27.68 21.12 12.53
CA ASP A 67 -28.63 20.38 11.70
C ASP A 67 -28.20 20.38 10.22
N LYS A 68 -27.69 21.51 9.70
CA LYS A 68 -27.14 21.58 8.34
C LYS A 68 -25.91 20.68 8.17
N LEU A 69 -25.03 20.61 9.17
CA LEU A 69 -23.84 19.74 9.13
C LEU A 69 -24.25 18.26 9.23
N MET A 70 -25.18 17.93 10.13
CA MET A 70 -25.73 16.58 10.25
C MET A 70 -26.46 16.14 8.97
N ALA A 71 -27.23 17.02 8.33
CA ALA A 71 -27.88 16.76 7.05
C ALA A 71 -26.88 16.49 5.91
N ARG A 72 -25.66 17.03 6.00
CA ARG A 72 -24.54 16.73 5.07
C ARG A 72 -23.80 15.44 5.42
N GLY A 73 -24.18 14.76 6.51
CA GLY A 73 -23.60 13.52 6.98
C GLY A 73 -22.41 13.70 7.94
N PHE A 74 -22.20 14.89 8.51
CA PHE A 74 -21.19 15.08 9.55
C PHE A 74 -21.72 14.64 10.91
N LYS A 75 -20.84 14.03 11.71
CA LYS A 75 -21.06 13.85 13.15
C LYS A 75 -20.36 14.95 13.91
N ILE A 76 -21.00 15.45 14.96
CA ILE A 76 -20.46 16.54 15.77
C ILE A 76 -19.95 15.98 17.09
N GLY A 77 -18.75 16.34 17.46
CA GLY A 77 -18.16 16.05 18.76
C GLY A 77 -17.33 17.23 19.26
N THR A 78 -16.86 17.12 20.50
CA THR A 78 -16.03 18.15 21.12
C THR A 78 -14.58 17.69 21.13
N PHE A 79 -13.67 18.55 20.68
CA PHE A 79 -12.23 18.34 20.73
C PHE A 79 -11.61 19.38 21.65
N ARG A 80 -10.69 18.96 22.51
CA ARG A 80 -9.78 19.85 23.21
C ARG A 80 -8.48 19.98 22.44
N ILE A 81 -8.37 21.05 21.65
CA ILE A 81 -7.17 21.40 20.88
C ILE A 81 -6.58 22.67 21.50
N ASN A 82 -5.29 22.67 21.81
CA ASN A 82 -4.59 23.81 22.44
C ASN A 82 -5.31 24.37 23.68
N ASP A 83 -5.79 23.49 24.56
CA ASP A 83 -6.59 23.81 25.77
C ASP A 83 -7.94 24.51 25.52
N LYS A 84 -8.36 24.66 24.26
CA LYS A 84 -9.69 25.13 23.91
C LYS A 84 -10.58 23.95 23.60
N LYS A 85 -11.71 23.86 24.30
CA LYS A 85 -12.79 22.94 23.94
C LYS A 85 -13.59 23.56 22.82
N GLU A 86 -13.45 23.01 21.63
CA GLU A 86 -14.14 23.45 20.42
C GLU A 86 -14.95 22.29 19.85
N LYS A 87 -16.12 22.60 19.28
CA LYS A 87 -16.93 21.61 18.59
C LYS A 87 -16.37 21.43 17.18
N TYR A 88 -16.19 20.18 16.75
CA TYR A 88 -15.83 19.85 15.38
C TYR A 88 -16.86 18.91 14.78
N ALA A 89 -17.14 19.13 13.51
CA ALA A 89 -17.88 18.26 12.64
C ALA A 89 -16.88 17.36 11.90
N ILE A 90 -17.05 16.05 12.00
CA ILE A 90 -16.23 15.04 11.33
C ILE A 90 -17.10 14.18 10.42
N LYS A 91 -16.59 13.90 9.21
CA LYS A 91 -17.21 13.01 8.24
C LYS A 91 -16.15 12.16 7.56
N LYS A 92 -16.35 10.85 7.47
CA LYS A 92 -15.43 9.99 6.72
C LYS A 92 -15.45 10.35 5.23
N ARG A 93 -14.27 10.49 4.63
CA ARG A 93 -14.15 10.76 3.19
C ARG A 93 -14.67 9.55 2.42
N PRO A 94 -15.69 9.72 1.58
CA PRO A 94 -16.21 8.60 0.81
C PRO A 94 -15.27 8.30 -0.37
N ILE A 95 -14.92 7.03 -0.55
CA ILE A 95 -14.20 6.57 -1.75
C ILE A 95 -15.27 6.27 -2.79
N MET A 96 -15.40 7.16 -3.77
CA MET A 96 -16.48 7.09 -4.74
C MET A 96 -15.95 6.87 -6.16
N ARG A 97 -14.74 7.36 -6.48
CA ARG A 97 -14.09 7.18 -7.79
C ARG A 97 -12.81 6.39 -7.63
N VAL A 98 -12.33 5.79 -8.71
CA VAL A 98 -10.99 5.17 -8.77
C VAL A 98 -9.90 6.20 -8.47
N THR A 99 -10.12 7.47 -8.80
CA THR A 99 -9.20 8.58 -8.46
C THR A 99 -9.12 8.91 -6.98
N ASP A 100 -10.08 8.44 -6.18
CA ASP A 100 -10.07 8.63 -4.72
C ASP A 100 -9.23 7.54 -4.02
N LEU A 101 -8.78 6.52 -4.77
CA LEU A 101 -7.94 5.45 -4.25
C LEU A 101 -6.52 5.94 -4.01
N THR A 102 -5.94 5.47 -2.92
CA THR A 102 -4.56 5.72 -2.52
C THR A 102 -3.98 4.43 -1.95
N TYR A 103 -2.65 4.34 -1.90
CA TYR A 103 -1.96 3.22 -1.24
C TYR A 103 -2.34 3.05 0.23
N GLU A 104 -2.89 4.09 0.87
CA GLU A 104 -3.28 4.07 2.27
C GLU A 104 -4.68 3.50 2.48
N ASN A 105 -5.59 3.68 1.50
CA ASN A 105 -7.00 3.34 1.62
C ASN A 105 -7.42 2.08 0.85
N VAL A 106 -6.65 1.68 -0.17
CA VAL A 106 -6.98 0.56 -1.06
C VAL A 106 -7.04 -0.78 -0.30
N SER A 107 -6.27 -0.92 0.78
CA SER A 107 -6.31 -2.10 1.67
C SER A 107 -7.55 -2.19 2.56
N HIS A 108 -8.39 -1.16 2.57
CA HIS A 108 -9.55 -1.02 3.44
C HIS A 108 -10.88 -1.05 2.68
N ILE A 109 -10.83 -1.21 1.36
CA ILE A 109 -12.00 -1.45 0.54
C ILE A 109 -12.11 -2.93 0.20
N THR A 110 -13.33 -3.39 -0.08
CA THR A 110 -13.57 -4.77 -0.51
C THR A 110 -13.49 -4.92 -2.03
N ALA A 111 -13.34 -6.15 -2.52
CA ALA A 111 -13.39 -6.44 -3.96
C ALA A 111 -14.72 -5.96 -4.58
N ASN A 112 -15.83 -6.18 -3.87
CA ASN A 112 -17.14 -5.65 -4.26
C ASN A 112 -17.12 -4.13 -4.43
N LYS A 113 -16.53 -3.42 -3.45
CA LYS A 113 -16.44 -1.97 -3.53
C LYS A 113 -15.57 -1.53 -4.69
N LEU A 114 -14.46 -2.22 -4.96
CA LEU A 114 -13.61 -1.96 -6.10
C LEU A 114 -14.38 -2.11 -7.43
N ILE A 115 -15.15 -3.19 -7.59
CA ILE A 115 -15.99 -3.40 -8.77
C ILE A 115 -16.99 -2.24 -8.98
N GLU A 116 -17.67 -1.78 -7.93
CA GLU A 116 -18.56 -0.60 -8.02
C GLU A 116 -17.83 0.66 -8.47
N LEU A 117 -16.61 0.88 -7.96
CA LEU A 117 -15.78 2.03 -8.35
C LEU A 117 -15.39 1.95 -9.82
N LEU A 118 -14.99 0.76 -10.30
CA LEU A 118 -14.62 0.52 -11.69
C LEU A 118 -15.82 0.72 -12.63
N GLU A 119 -16.98 0.18 -12.28
CA GLU A 119 -18.21 0.32 -13.07
C GLU A 119 -18.59 1.79 -13.27
N ARG A 120 -18.45 2.59 -12.21
CA ARG A 120 -18.77 4.03 -12.24
C ARG A 120 -17.77 4.87 -13.03
N ASN A 121 -16.57 4.36 -13.32
CA ASN A 121 -15.52 5.06 -14.08
C ASN A 121 -15.54 4.74 -15.58
N PHE A 122 -16.75 4.68 -16.16
CA PHE A 122 -17.01 4.85 -17.60
C PHE A 122 -16.86 3.62 -18.51
N GLY A 123 -16.73 2.40 -17.98
CA GLY A 123 -16.79 1.20 -18.82
C GLY A 123 -15.77 1.19 -19.97
N GLY A 124 -14.65 1.90 -19.82
CA GLY A 124 -13.55 1.92 -20.79
C GLY A 124 -12.70 0.65 -20.75
N GLY A 125 -12.89 -0.19 -19.74
CA GLY A 125 -12.07 -1.37 -19.48
C GLY A 125 -10.93 -1.10 -18.52
N TRP A 126 -10.18 -2.14 -18.16
CA TRP A 126 -9.06 -2.03 -17.24
C TRP A 126 -7.95 -1.11 -17.78
N GLU A 127 -7.60 -1.30 -19.05
CA GLU A 127 -6.57 -0.53 -19.76
C GLU A 127 -6.90 0.96 -19.90
N SER A 128 -8.14 1.38 -19.63
CA SER A 128 -8.53 2.79 -19.66
C SER A 128 -8.14 3.56 -18.40
N LEU A 129 -7.82 2.85 -17.31
CA LEU A 129 -7.39 3.47 -16.07
C LEU A 129 -5.95 3.99 -16.20
N PRO A 130 -5.61 5.14 -15.60
CA PRO A 130 -4.22 5.57 -15.52
C PRO A 130 -3.35 4.52 -14.82
N GLN A 131 -2.12 4.32 -15.28
CA GLN A 131 -1.19 3.33 -14.69
C GLN A 131 -1.05 3.48 -13.18
N SER A 132 -0.94 4.72 -12.68
CA SER A 132 -0.85 4.97 -11.24
C SER A 132 -2.05 4.44 -10.44
N ILE A 133 -3.25 4.42 -11.02
CA ILE A 133 -4.45 3.86 -10.40
C ILE A 133 -4.45 2.34 -10.49
N GLN A 134 -4.01 1.79 -11.62
CA GLN A 134 -3.82 0.34 -11.78
C GLN A 134 -2.83 -0.18 -10.72
N ASP A 135 -1.67 0.47 -10.57
CA ASP A 135 -0.65 0.11 -9.59
C ASP A 135 -1.18 0.14 -8.14
N ILE A 136 -1.98 1.16 -7.80
CA ILE A 136 -2.62 1.25 -6.46
C ILE A 136 -3.56 0.07 -6.25
N ILE A 137 -4.41 -0.25 -7.23
CA ILE A 137 -5.35 -1.37 -7.14
C ILE A 137 -4.58 -2.69 -7.05
N GLU A 138 -3.62 -2.92 -7.94
CA GLU A 138 -2.80 -4.13 -7.99
C GLU A 138 -1.94 -4.31 -6.73
N SER A 139 -1.66 -3.24 -5.98
CA SER A 139 -0.94 -3.37 -4.70
C SER A 139 -1.70 -4.20 -3.66
N ASN A 140 -3.04 -4.22 -3.71
CA ASN A 140 -3.90 -4.93 -2.74
C ASN A 140 -4.90 -5.90 -3.37
N PHE A 141 -5.09 -5.86 -4.67
CA PHE A 141 -6.01 -6.72 -5.40
C PHE A 141 -5.27 -7.53 -6.44
N ASP A 142 -5.67 -8.78 -6.61
CA ASP A 142 -5.32 -9.58 -7.76
C ASP A 142 -6.35 -9.32 -8.86
N ILE A 143 -5.87 -8.75 -9.96
CA ILE A 143 -6.69 -8.32 -11.09
C ILE A 143 -6.40 -9.22 -12.28
N SER A 144 -7.46 -9.73 -12.90
CA SER A 144 -7.36 -10.51 -14.13
C SER A 144 -8.41 -10.04 -15.11
N THR A 145 -7.99 -9.66 -16.31
CA THR A 145 -8.88 -9.20 -17.37
C THR A 145 -8.95 -10.23 -18.49
N THR A 146 -10.11 -10.35 -19.12
CA THR A 146 -10.29 -11.20 -20.30
C THR A 146 -11.31 -10.57 -21.23
N THR A 147 -11.05 -10.63 -22.53
CA THR A 147 -11.99 -10.14 -23.54
C THR A 147 -12.42 -11.30 -24.43
N LEU A 148 -13.72 -11.54 -24.50
CA LEU A 148 -14.31 -12.62 -25.29
C LEU A 148 -15.70 -12.24 -25.82
N PRO A 149 -16.26 -12.97 -26.81
CA PRO A 149 -17.62 -12.73 -27.25
C PRO A 149 -18.62 -12.90 -26.10
N ALA A 150 -19.66 -12.07 -26.05
CA ALA A 150 -20.63 -12.05 -24.95
C ALA A 150 -21.22 -13.43 -24.64
N ASP A 151 -21.53 -14.21 -25.68
CA ASP A 151 -22.15 -15.54 -25.57
C ASP A 151 -21.21 -16.61 -24.99
N ARG A 152 -19.90 -16.34 -24.89
CA ARG A 152 -18.90 -17.27 -24.38
C ARG A 152 -18.58 -17.07 -22.90
N LEU A 153 -18.89 -15.91 -22.32
CA LEU A 153 -18.47 -15.58 -20.94
C LEU A 153 -19.09 -16.51 -19.90
N LYS A 154 -20.39 -16.78 -20.00
CA LYS A 154 -21.15 -17.55 -19.01
C LYS A 154 -21.37 -19.00 -19.42
N LYS A 155 -20.42 -19.60 -20.16
CA LYS A 155 -20.51 -21.03 -20.49
C LYS A 155 -20.27 -21.89 -19.24
N PRO A 156 -21.07 -22.94 -19.00
CA PRO A 156 -20.89 -23.85 -17.87
C PRO A 156 -19.48 -24.46 -17.87
N GLY A 157 -18.84 -24.52 -16.71
CA GLY A 157 -17.46 -25.00 -16.53
C GLY A 157 -16.36 -24.08 -17.08
N GLY A 158 -16.74 -22.88 -17.55
CA GLY A 158 -15.84 -21.88 -18.12
C GLY A 158 -15.06 -21.08 -17.09
N LEU A 159 -14.24 -20.13 -17.57
CA LEU A 159 -13.41 -19.25 -16.75
C LEU A 159 -14.22 -18.45 -15.71
N TYR A 160 -15.41 -17.99 -16.09
CA TYR A 160 -16.28 -17.19 -15.23
C TYR A 160 -16.67 -17.93 -13.94
N GLU A 161 -17.15 -19.18 -14.06
CA GLU A 161 -17.54 -19.98 -12.89
C GLU A 161 -16.34 -20.36 -12.04
N LYS A 162 -15.19 -20.67 -12.65
CA LYS A 162 -13.95 -20.97 -11.92
C LYS A 162 -13.49 -19.77 -11.10
N LYS A 163 -13.46 -18.58 -11.68
CA LYS A 163 -13.07 -17.35 -10.98
C LYS A 163 -14.03 -17.00 -9.85
N LEU A 164 -15.34 -17.17 -10.04
CA LEU A 164 -16.31 -16.99 -8.95
C LEU A 164 -16.12 -18.01 -7.82
N ALA A 165 -15.79 -19.27 -8.15
CA ALA A 165 -15.47 -20.29 -7.15
C ALA A 165 -14.18 -19.99 -6.37
N ASP A 166 -13.27 -19.22 -6.98
CA ASP A 166 -12.04 -18.74 -6.37
C ASP A 166 -12.20 -17.40 -5.63
N ASP A 167 -13.42 -16.97 -5.25
CA ASP A 167 -13.72 -15.71 -4.56
C ASP A 167 -13.33 -14.42 -5.32
N TYR A 168 -13.30 -14.46 -6.66
CA TYR A 168 -13.19 -13.22 -7.44
C TYR A 168 -14.56 -12.58 -7.61
N GLU A 169 -14.61 -11.26 -7.44
CA GLU A 169 -15.70 -10.44 -7.92
C GLU A 169 -15.46 -10.07 -9.38
N VAL A 170 -16.54 -9.88 -10.16
CA VAL A 170 -16.44 -9.67 -11.61
C VAL A 170 -17.23 -8.45 -12.06
N LEU A 171 -16.56 -7.58 -12.81
CA LEU A 171 -17.20 -6.53 -13.60
C LEU A 171 -17.24 -6.95 -15.06
N VAL A 172 -18.42 -6.93 -15.67
CA VAL A 172 -18.59 -7.20 -17.09
C VAL A 172 -18.83 -5.90 -17.83
N VAL A 173 -17.83 -5.47 -18.61
CA VAL A 173 -17.86 -4.25 -19.40
C VAL A 173 -18.24 -4.61 -20.85
N PRO A 174 -19.41 -4.15 -21.35
CA PRO A 174 -19.81 -4.41 -22.73
C PRO A 174 -18.98 -3.60 -23.73
N LYS A 175 -18.41 -4.27 -24.73
CA LYS A 175 -17.64 -3.71 -25.85
C LYS A 175 -18.26 -4.13 -27.19
N GLY A 176 -19.51 -3.72 -27.43
CA GLY A 176 -20.28 -4.13 -28.62
C GLY A 176 -20.62 -5.62 -28.57
N SER A 177 -20.17 -6.40 -29.56
CA SER A 177 -20.36 -7.87 -29.60
C SER A 177 -19.42 -8.64 -28.67
N TRP A 178 -18.46 -7.94 -28.06
CA TRP A 178 -17.50 -8.47 -27.11
C TRP A 178 -17.79 -7.97 -25.71
N VAL A 179 -17.32 -8.69 -24.71
CA VAL A 179 -17.34 -8.28 -23.32
C VAL A 179 -15.93 -8.39 -22.76
N GLU A 180 -15.52 -7.38 -22.01
CA GLU A 180 -14.37 -7.48 -21.13
C GLU A 180 -14.87 -7.85 -19.74
N ALA A 181 -14.41 -8.97 -19.20
CA ALA A 181 -14.62 -9.32 -17.81
C ALA A 181 -13.37 -8.97 -17.01
N ILE A 182 -13.54 -8.15 -15.98
CA ILE A 182 -12.51 -7.74 -15.04
C ILE A 182 -12.79 -8.48 -13.73
N PHE A 183 -11.94 -9.43 -13.40
CA PHE A 183 -11.99 -10.18 -12.16
C PHE A 183 -11.09 -9.51 -11.13
N ALA A 184 -11.61 -9.29 -9.92
CA ALA A 184 -10.86 -8.72 -8.81
C ALA A 184 -11.01 -9.58 -7.55
N LYS A 185 -9.89 -9.89 -6.91
CA LYS A 185 -9.86 -10.59 -5.62
C LYS A 185 -8.96 -9.85 -4.64
N GLU A 186 -9.37 -9.75 -3.39
CA GLU A 186 -8.54 -9.17 -2.33
C GLU A 186 -7.30 -10.03 -2.11
N LYS A 187 -6.11 -9.41 -2.16
CA LYS A 187 -4.88 -10.06 -1.71
C LYS A 187 -4.99 -10.26 -0.19
N PRO A 188 -4.50 -11.39 0.34
CA PRO A 188 -4.46 -11.58 1.78
C PRO A 188 -3.66 -10.44 2.43
N LYS A 189 -4.20 -9.85 3.50
CA LYS A 189 -3.51 -8.80 4.28
C LYS A 189 -2.23 -9.41 4.88
N VAL A 190 -1.11 -9.29 4.17
CA VAL A 190 0.19 -9.60 4.74
C VAL A 190 0.44 -8.48 5.75
N GLU A 191 0.30 -8.78 7.05
CA GLU A 191 0.82 -7.91 8.09
C GLU A 191 2.30 -7.73 7.77
N LYS A 192 2.67 -6.58 7.19
CA LYS A 192 4.06 -6.18 7.08
C LYS A 192 4.54 -6.03 8.51
N VAL A 193 5.12 -7.09 9.06
CA VAL A 193 5.99 -7.02 10.22
C VAL A 193 7.08 -6.05 9.81
N ARG A 194 6.87 -4.78 10.14
CA ARG A 194 7.96 -3.80 10.08
C ARG A 194 8.95 -4.29 11.11
N MET A 195 9.96 -5.02 10.63
CA MET A 195 11.24 -5.13 11.31
C MET A 195 11.62 -3.67 11.60
N ARG A 196 11.48 -3.26 12.86
CA ARG A 196 12.17 -2.05 13.29
C ARG A 196 13.63 -2.46 13.21
N PHE A 197 14.34 -1.96 12.20
CA PHE A 197 15.74 -1.72 12.42
C PHE A 197 15.73 -0.66 13.51
N ASP A 198 16.03 -1.06 14.74
CA ASP A 198 16.25 -0.12 15.82
C ASP A 198 17.39 0.78 15.31
N ASP A 199 17.06 2.03 14.98
CA ASP A 199 18.06 3.05 14.73
C ASP A 199 18.99 3.05 15.95
N GLU A 200 20.28 2.79 15.74
CA GLU A 200 21.34 2.72 16.75
C GLU A 200 21.58 4.04 17.51
N ASN A 201 20.66 5.00 17.44
CA ASN A 201 20.78 6.34 18.03
C ASN A 201 20.06 6.52 19.39
N ASP A 202 19.33 5.52 19.92
CA ASP A 202 18.62 5.64 21.20
C ASP A 202 19.35 5.00 22.42
N LEU A 203 20.59 4.53 22.26
CA LEU A 203 21.38 3.94 23.38
C LEU A 203 22.18 4.97 24.20
N LYS A 204 22.12 6.27 23.90
CA LYS A 204 22.80 7.33 24.69
C LYS A 204 21.85 8.12 25.58
N ARG A 205 21.07 7.45 26.43
CA ARG A 205 20.45 8.13 27.60
C ARG A 205 20.11 7.19 28.76
N ASN A 206 21.10 6.47 29.26
CA ASN A 206 21.09 5.99 30.65
C ASN A 206 22.52 6.14 31.22
N ASN A 207 22.91 7.40 31.41
CA ASN A 207 24.02 7.74 32.29
C ASN A 207 23.44 8.04 33.67
N ASP A 208 23.24 7.01 34.48
CA ASP A 208 23.44 7.07 35.92
C ASP A 208 23.28 5.67 36.52
N LEU A 209 24.17 5.34 37.44
CA LEU A 209 24.27 4.10 38.23
C LEU A 209 25.12 2.99 37.56
N LEU A 210 26.43 2.99 37.85
CA LEU A 210 27.08 1.93 38.65
C LEU A 210 28.51 2.38 39.04
N ASP A 211 28.87 2.08 40.29
CA ASP A 211 30.15 2.37 40.97
C ASP A 211 31.40 1.85 40.21
N PRO A 212 32.58 2.48 40.38
CA PRO A 212 33.83 2.00 39.83
C PRO A 212 34.48 0.94 40.73
N ASP A 213 35.33 0.12 40.12
CA ASP A 213 36.27 -0.85 40.70
C ASP A 213 35.83 -2.32 40.55
N GLU A 214 36.32 -2.97 39.48
CA GLU A 214 37.21 -4.14 39.60
C GLU A 214 37.75 -4.51 38.21
N ASP A 215 39.08 -4.50 38.12
CA ASP A 215 39.92 -4.95 37.01
C ASP A 215 39.76 -6.46 36.75
N GLU A 216 39.87 -6.89 35.48
CA GLU A 216 40.75 -7.98 35.02
C GLU A 216 40.37 -8.41 33.58
N ASP A 217 41.25 -8.06 32.65
CA ASP A 217 41.78 -8.85 31.52
C ASP A 217 40.86 -9.81 30.74
N GLU A 218 40.72 -9.57 29.44
CA GLU A 218 41.13 -10.56 28.43
C GLU A 218 41.25 -9.95 27.02
N ASP A 219 42.50 -9.94 26.55
CA ASP A 219 43.01 -9.76 25.19
C ASP A 219 42.02 -10.13 24.06
N ALA A 220 41.48 -9.12 23.39
CA ALA A 220 40.90 -9.26 22.05
C ALA A 220 41.72 -8.41 21.09
N PRO A 221 42.24 -8.95 19.97
CA PRO A 221 43.12 -8.20 19.09
C PRO A 221 42.39 -7.00 18.49
N GLU A 222 43.01 -5.82 18.57
CA GLU A 222 42.58 -4.64 17.82
C GLU A 222 42.59 -4.98 16.33
N ILE A 223 41.40 -5.11 15.73
CA ILE A 223 41.26 -5.09 14.28
C ILE A 223 41.45 -3.62 13.90
N GLU A 224 42.62 -3.27 13.35
CA GLU A 224 42.82 -1.98 12.71
C GLU A 224 41.84 -1.87 11.53
N ASP A 225 40.76 -1.11 11.72
CA ASP A 225 39.83 -0.73 10.66
C ASP A 225 40.54 0.24 9.68
N HIS A 226 41.25 -0.33 8.70
CA HIS A 226 41.77 0.39 7.52
C HIS A 226 40.68 0.65 6.46
N TYR A 227 39.40 0.68 6.84
CA TYR A 227 38.30 1.04 5.94
C TYR A 227 38.27 2.52 5.54
N ASN A 228 39.18 3.32 6.10
CA ASN A 228 39.26 4.75 5.85
C ASN A 228 40.63 5.18 5.30
N ASP A 229 41.45 4.23 4.82
CA ASP A 229 42.62 4.59 4.03
C ASP A 229 42.15 4.98 2.61
N PRO A 230 42.41 6.21 2.15
CA PRO A 230 41.98 6.67 0.84
C PRO A 230 42.96 6.17 -0.23
N ASP A 231 42.99 4.87 -0.44
CA ASP A 231 43.70 4.27 -1.57
C ASP A 231 42.77 4.17 -2.78
N GLU A 232 43.04 5.09 -3.70
CA GLU A 232 42.88 5.06 -5.16
C GLU A 232 42.35 3.74 -5.77
N ASP A 233 41.03 3.62 -5.97
CA ASP A 233 40.46 2.78 -7.04
C ASP A 233 39.52 3.64 -7.89
N ASP A 234 40.10 4.18 -8.97
CA ASP A 234 39.45 4.94 -10.03
C ASP A 234 38.73 3.99 -11.01
N ASP A 235 37.77 3.20 -10.51
CA ASP A 235 36.88 2.36 -11.33
C ASP A 235 35.76 3.21 -11.96
N ALA A 236 36.15 4.32 -12.58
CA ALA A 236 35.29 5.07 -13.47
C ALA A 236 35.00 4.20 -14.71
N PHE A 237 33.71 3.93 -14.91
CA PHE A 237 33.18 3.20 -16.05
C PHE A 237 33.68 3.84 -17.37
N ASP A 238 34.55 3.14 -18.09
CA ASP A 238 35.17 3.62 -19.33
C ASP A 238 34.20 3.42 -20.52
N ASP A 239 33.41 4.44 -20.81
CA ASP A 239 32.41 4.47 -21.90
C ASP A 239 33.04 4.30 -23.30
N ASP A 240 34.37 4.43 -23.43
CA ASP A 240 35.09 4.31 -24.71
C ASP A 240 35.29 2.84 -25.16
N LYS A 241 34.89 1.86 -24.34
CA LYS A 241 34.95 0.42 -24.68
C LYS A 241 33.67 -0.13 -25.32
N LEU A 242 32.61 0.68 -25.41
CA LEU A 242 31.35 0.34 -26.09
C LEU A 242 31.48 0.59 -27.60
N THR A 243 32.17 -0.30 -28.30
CA THR A 243 32.18 -0.30 -29.77
C THR A 243 30.95 -1.02 -30.32
N GLU A 244 30.42 -0.54 -31.46
CA GLU A 244 29.25 -1.12 -32.17
C GLU A 244 29.39 -2.63 -32.45
N GLU A 245 30.61 -3.18 -32.43
CA GLU A 245 30.88 -4.61 -32.62
C GLU A 245 30.47 -5.47 -31.40
N SER A 246 30.30 -4.88 -30.21
CA SER A 246 29.89 -5.61 -28.99
C SER A 246 28.37 -5.85 -28.87
N TYR A 247 27.55 -5.17 -29.69
CA TYR A 247 26.11 -5.45 -29.81
C TYR A 247 25.79 -6.59 -30.79
N ARG A 248 26.81 -7.17 -31.44
CA ARG A 248 26.64 -8.26 -32.38
C ARG A 248 26.43 -9.57 -31.62
N THR A 249 25.18 -9.90 -31.34
CA THR A 249 24.79 -11.29 -31.12
C THR A 249 25.16 -12.06 -32.38
N THR A 250 26.08 -13.02 -32.29
CA THR A 250 26.31 -14.02 -33.34
C THR A 250 25.08 -14.93 -33.40
N PHE A 251 23.99 -14.41 -33.97
CA PHE A 251 22.99 -15.22 -34.63
C PHE A 251 23.50 -15.40 -36.05
N GLU A 252 24.00 -16.60 -36.34
CA GLU A 252 24.26 -17.02 -37.72
C GLU A 252 22.95 -16.95 -38.51
N ASP A 253 23.06 -16.52 -39.77
CA ASP A 253 21.95 -16.19 -40.67
C ASP A 253 20.80 -17.22 -40.65
N PRO A 254 19.53 -16.78 -40.54
CA PRO A 254 18.37 -17.68 -40.54
C PRO A 254 18.09 -18.31 -41.92
N GLU A 255 18.90 -18.06 -42.95
CA GLU A 255 18.73 -18.64 -44.29
C GLU A 255 19.54 -19.94 -44.52
N ASN A 256 20.30 -20.45 -43.54
CA ASN A 256 20.98 -21.75 -43.64
C ASN A 256 20.52 -22.81 -42.62
N LEU A 257 19.32 -22.67 -42.04
CA LEU A 257 18.64 -23.76 -41.30
C LEU A 257 18.04 -24.79 -42.28
N GLY A 258 18.90 -25.29 -43.18
CA GLY A 258 18.64 -26.42 -44.04
C GLY A 258 18.49 -27.68 -43.19
N LEU A 259 17.43 -28.41 -43.47
CA LEU A 259 16.94 -29.59 -42.76
C LEU A 259 17.81 -30.85 -43.06
N ASP A 260 19.14 -30.72 -43.05
CA ASP A 260 20.08 -31.77 -43.48
C ASP A 260 21.15 -32.18 -42.43
N ASP A 261 21.25 -31.51 -41.29
CA ASP A 261 22.24 -31.86 -40.24
C ASP A 261 21.64 -32.73 -39.11
N THR A 262 20.91 -33.78 -39.47
CA THR A 262 20.55 -34.88 -38.54
C THR A 262 20.79 -36.26 -39.17
N GLU A 263 22.02 -36.46 -39.64
CA GLU A 263 22.71 -37.76 -39.67
C GLU A 263 23.83 -37.63 -38.62
N ASP A 264 24.14 -38.50 -37.68
CA ASP A 264 23.87 -39.92 -37.49
C ASP A 264 24.31 -40.20 -36.03
N VAL A 265 23.37 -40.43 -35.11
CA VAL A 265 23.68 -41.10 -33.84
C VAL A 265 22.89 -42.39 -33.85
N ALA A 266 23.45 -43.36 -34.57
CA ALA A 266 23.05 -44.74 -34.56
C ALA A 266 22.83 -45.24 -33.12
N ASP A 267 21.66 -45.84 -32.91
CA ASP A 267 21.41 -46.82 -31.86
C ASP A 267 22.43 -47.96 -31.98
N ASP A 268 23.15 -48.26 -30.90
CA ASP A 268 23.73 -49.58 -30.69
C ASP A 268 23.22 -50.11 -29.34
N ASP A 269 22.17 -50.93 -29.43
CA ASP A 269 21.69 -51.84 -28.39
C ASP A 269 22.80 -52.85 -28.04
N TYR A 270 23.09 -53.03 -26.73
CA TYR A 270 23.33 -54.33 -26.09
C TYR A 270 23.30 -54.25 -24.56
#